data_AF-E6QWQ8-F1
#
_entry.id   AF-E6QWQ8-F1
#
_cell.length_a   1.000
_cell.length_b   1.000
_cell.length_c   1.000
_cell.angle_alpha   90.00
_cell.angle_beta   90.00
_cell.angle_gamma   90.00
#
_symmetry.space_group_name_H-M   'P 1'
#
loop_
_entity.id
_entity.type
_entity.pdbx_description
1 polymer ?
#
loop_
_entity_poly.entity_id
_entity_poly.type
_entity_poly.pdbx_seq_one_letter_code
_entity_poly.pdbx_strand_id
1 'polypeptide(L)'
;MSRKKYFDSERMLVAAAALSPVARERLRKSLRPYVAKAIREYMERQGIPTIRRDELIAVGMEPFDRVFNTYLTHRSETDHEEEEGYFYRYYIWWMRQAVVAFLYPEK
;
A
#
# COMPACT_ATOMS: atom_id res chain seq x y z
N MET A 1 17.97 25.78 15.34
CA MET A 1 17.29 24.72 16.12
C MET A 1 16.32 23.98 15.22
N SER A 2 16.44 22.66 15.15
CA SER A 2 15.67 21.73 14.32
C SER A 2 14.28 21.47 14.91
N ARG A 3 13.23 21.37 14.09
CA ARG A 3 12.21 20.29 14.16
C ARG A 3 11.16 20.33 13.04
N LYS A 4 11.20 19.25 12.26
CA LYS A 4 10.09 18.52 11.61
C LYS A 4 9.52 19.08 10.31
N LYS A 5 10.13 18.57 9.22
CA LYS A 5 9.54 18.27 7.90
C LYS A 5 8.02 18.23 7.94
N TYR A 6 7.40 19.10 7.15
CA TYR A 6 6.02 19.01 6.71
C TYR A 6 5.73 17.55 6.39
N PHE A 7 4.78 16.96 7.11
CA PHE A 7 4.14 15.75 6.65
C PHE A 7 3.37 16.16 5.39
N ASP A 8 3.97 15.96 4.22
CA ASP A 8 3.20 15.90 2.98
C ASP A 8 2.12 14.86 3.23
N SER A 9 0.86 15.28 3.23
CA SER A 9 -0.27 14.38 3.48
C SER A 9 -0.22 13.22 2.47
N GLU A 10 -0.78 12.07 2.81
CA GLU A 10 -0.88 10.92 1.89
C GLU A 10 -1.45 11.37 0.55
N ARG A 11 -2.52 12.18 0.55
CA ARG A 11 -3.09 12.75 -0.67
C ARG A 11 -2.09 13.57 -1.48
N MET A 12 -1.28 14.42 -0.83
CA MET A 12 -0.23 15.19 -1.51
C MET A 12 0.88 14.29 -2.06
N LEU A 13 1.28 13.26 -1.31
CA LEU A 13 2.30 12.32 -1.72
C LEU A 13 1.83 11.45 -2.90
N VAL A 14 0.55 11.06 -2.93
CA VAL A 14 -0.09 10.38 -4.05
C VAL A 14 -0.12 11.26 -5.29
N ALA A 15 -0.51 12.53 -5.16
CA ALA A 15 -0.47 13.49 -6.27
C ALA A 15 0.97 13.67 -6.81
N ALA A 16 1.96 13.81 -5.92
CA ALA A 16 3.36 13.90 -6.32
C ALA A 16 3.88 12.61 -6.99
N ALA A 17 3.47 11.44 -6.50
CA ALA A 17 3.85 10.13 -7.05
C ALA A 17 3.30 9.87 -8.46
N ALA A 18 2.21 10.53 -8.83
CA ALA A 18 1.70 10.51 -10.20
C ALA A 18 2.66 11.20 -11.19
N LEU A 19 3.38 12.22 -10.72
CA LEU A 19 4.23 13.08 -11.55
C LEU A 19 5.73 12.76 -11.42
N SER A 20 6.16 12.10 -10.34
CA SER A 20 7.58 11.89 -10.04
C SER A 20 7.89 10.46 -9.60
N PRO A 21 8.82 9.76 -10.27
CA PRO A 21 9.32 8.45 -9.83
C PRO A 21 9.93 8.48 -8.42
N VAL A 22 10.57 9.60 -8.05
CA VAL A 22 11.16 9.78 -6.71
C VAL A 22 10.06 9.87 -5.66
N ALA A 23 8.98 10.60 -5.93
CA ALA A 23 7.83 10.65 -5.03
C ALA A 23 7.08 9.31 -4.96
N ARG A 24 7.02 8.59 -6.09
CA ARG A 24 6.45 7.23 -6.14
C ARG A 24 7.21 6.25 -5.24
N GLU A 25 8.54 6.28 -5.27
CA GLU A 25 9.34 5.47 -4.36
C GLU A 25 9.19 5.90 -2.89
N ARG A 26 8.99 7.20 -2.63
CA ARG A 26 8.66 7.69 -1.28
C ARG A 26 7.30 7.17 -0.81
N LEU A 27 6.28 7.18 -1.67
CA LEU A 27 4.96 6.63 -1.38
C LEU A 27 5.03 5.12 -1.10
N ARG A 28 5.80 4.37 -1.90
CA ARG A 28 6.05 2.95 -1.66
C ARG A 28 6.66 2.70 -0.28
N LYS A 29 7.64 3.52 0.11
CA LYS A 29 8.27 3.45 1.43
C LYS A 29 7.31 3.84 2.56
N SER A 30 6.49 4.88 2.38
CA SER A 30 5.51 5.32 3.39
C SER A 30 4.40 4.30 3.61
N LEU A 31 4.08 3.50 2.60
CA LEU A 31 3.05 2.46 2.63
C LEU A 31 3.48 1.20 3.39
N ARG A 32 4.78 0.84 3.35
CA ARG A 32 5.31 -0.40 3.93
C ARG A 32 4.90 -0.65 5.39
N PRO A 33 4.92 0.33 6.32
CA PRO A 33 4.46 0.13 7.69
C PRO A 33 2.97 -0.25 7.79
N TYR A 34 2.12 0.29 6.91
CA TYR A 34 0.69 -0.03 6.88
C TYR A 34 0.46 -1.46 6.39
N VAL A 35 1.19 -1.87 5.35
CA VAL A 35 1.18 -3.25 4.85
C VAL A 35 1.68 -4.22 5.93
N ALA A 36 2.79 -3.90 6.60
CA ALA A 36 3.31 -4.73 7.68
C ALA A 36 2.33 -4.89 8.86
N LYS A 37 1.60 -3.82 9.22
CA LYS A 37 0.55 -3.88 10.23
C LYS A 37 -0.61 -4.77 9.78
N ALA A 38 -1.11 -4.57 8.57
CA ALA A 38 -2.24 -5.33 8.03
C ALA A 38 -1.92 -6.82 7.88
N ILE A 39 -0.69 -7.16 7.49
CA ILE A 39 -0.22 -8.55 7.39
C ILE A 39 -0.15 -9.19 8.76
N ARG A 40 0.41 -8.50 9.76
CA ARG A 40 0.43 -9.02 11.13
C ARG A 40 -0.97 -9.35 11.62
N GLU A 41 -1.92 -8.43 11.46
CA GLU A 41 -3.33 -8.65 11.82
C GLU A 41 -3.97 -9.81 11.05
N TYR A 42 -3.63 -9.97 9.77
CA TYR A 42 -4.12 -11.08 8.97
C TYR A 42 -3.53 -12.42 9.43
N MET A 43 -2.22 -12.49 9.68
CA MET A 43 -1.54 -13.68 10.18
C MET A 43 -2.11 -14.15 11.51
N GLU A 44 -2.33 -13.22 12.45
CA GLU A 44 -2.94 -13.52 13.76
C GLU A 44 -4.34 -14.13 13.59
N ARG A 45 -5.16 -13.59 12.67
CA ARG A 45 -6.52 -14.11 12.42
C ARG A 45 -6.54 -15.47 11.73
N GLN A 46 -5.53 -15.77 10.90
CA GLN A 46 -5.46 -17.00 10.12
C GLN A 46 -4.57 -18.08 10.76
N GLY A 47 -3.95 -17.79 11.91
CA GLY A 47 -3.03 -18.72 12.57
C GLY A 47 -1.73 -18.97 11.78
N ILE A 48 -1.28 -18.00 10.98
CA ILE A 48 -0.07 -18.14 10.14
C ILE A 48 1.19 -17.93 11.00
N PRO A 49 2.19 -18.83 10.93
CA PRO A 49 3.44 -18.70 11.67
C PRO A 49 4.19 -17.38 11.40
N THR A 50 4.70 -16.76 12.47
CA THR A 50 5.40 -15.46 12.43
C THR A 50 6.67 -15.46 11.57
N ILE A 51 7.30 -16.62 11.37
CA ILE A 51 8.48 -16.78 10.50
C ILE A 51 8.21 -16.37 9.04
N ARG A 52 6.95 -16.41 8.60
CA ARG A 52 6.54 -16.00 7.24
C ARG A 52 6.30 -14.50 7.08
N ARG A 53 6.42 -13.70 8.15
CA ARG A 53 6.03 -12.30 8.14
C ARG A 53 6.73 -11.48 7.04
N ASP A 54 8.05 -11.57 6.94
CA ASP A 54 8.81 -10.76 5.99
C ASP A 54 8.54 -11.16 4.54
N GLU A 55 8.35 -12.46 4.30
CA GLU A 55 7.91 -13.02 3.02
C GLU A 55 6.56 -12.43 2.61
N LEU A 56 5.56 -12.48 3.51
CA LEU A 56 4.24 -11.95 3.21
C LEU A 56 4.25 -10.42 3.02
N ILE A 57 5.12 -9.69 3.72
CA ILE A 57 5.32 -8.25 3.49
C ILE A 57 5.87 -8.00 2.09
N ALA A 58 6.84 -8.79 1.64
CA ALA A 58 7.38 -8.67 0.28
C ALA A 58 6.29 -8.92 -0.77
N VAL A 59 5.53 -10.02 -0.63
CA VAL A 59 4.39 -10.36 -1.50
C VAL A 59 3.35 -9.24 -1.50
N GLY A 60 3.01 -8.70 -0.33
CA GLY A 60 2.02 -7.63 -0.23
C GLY A 60 2.48 -6.29 -0.82
N MET A 61 3.79 -6.08 -0.95
CA MET A 61 4.37 -4.89 -1.58
C MET A 61 4.62 -5.06 -3.09
N GLU A 62 4.72 -6.30 -3.59
CA GLU A 62 4.94 -6.62 -4.99
C GLU A 62 3.97 -5.93 -5.98
N PRO A 63 2.64 -5.89 -5.74
CA PRO A 63 1.72 -5.34 -6.73
C PRO A 63 1.72 -3.81 -6.80
N PHE A 64 2.68 -3.12 -6.17
CA PHE A 64 2.60 -1.69 -5.94
C PHE A 64 2.39 -0.84 -7.20
N ASP A 65 3.24 -1.01 -8.21
CA ASP A 65 3.16 -0.18 -9.41
C ASP A 65 1.87 -0.43 -10.19
N ARG A 66 1.44 -1.69 -10.27
CA ARG A 66 0.18 -2.07 -10.91
C ARG A 66 -1.01 -1.42 -10.21
N VAL A 67 -1.11 -1.58 -8.90
CA VAL A 67 -2.21 -1.04 -8.07
C VAL A 67 -2.22 0.49 -8.12
N PHE A 68 -1.05 1.13 -8.07
CA PHE A 68 -0.94 2.57 -8.17
C PHE A 68 -1.42 3.10 -9.53
N ASN A 69 -1.04 2.46 -10.64
CA ASN A 69 -1.51 2.87 -11.97
C ASN A 69 -3.02 2.64 -12.13
N THR A 70 -3.55 1.52 -11.63
CA THR A 70 -4.99 1.25 -11.62
C THR A 70 -5.73 2.31 -10.80
N TYR A 71 -5.18 2.71 -9.66
CA TYR A 71 -5.74 3.76 -8.82
C TYR A 71 -5.84 5.10 -9.56
N LEU A 72 -4.76 5.53 -10.24
CA LEU A 72 -4.75 6.79 -10.98
C LEU A 72 -5.79 6.83 -12.11
N THR A 73 -6.03 5.69 -12.75
CA THR A 73 -7.03 5.58 -13.83
C THR A 73 -8.44 5.78 -13.26
N HIS A 74 -8.81 5.06 -12.20
CA HIS A 74 -10.12 5.21 -11.56
C HIS A 74 -10.33 6.60 -10.96
N ARG A 75 -9.29 7.18 -10.36
CA ARG A 75 -9.33 8.54 -9.82
C ARG A 75 -9.66 9.56 -10.90
N SER A 76 -9.14 9.41 -12.11
CA SER A 76 -9.41 10.33 -13.22
C SER A 76 -10.85 10.25 -13.75
N GLU A 77 -11.57 9.17 -13.44
CA GLU A 77 -12.95 8.93 -13.87
C GLU A 77 -13.98 9.41 -12.83
N THR A 78 -13.55 9.59 -11.57
CA THR A 78 -14.42 10.02 -10.47
C THR A 78 -14.07 11.43 -10.03
N ASP A 79 -14.95 12.40 -10.28
CA ASP A 79 -14.83 13.82 -9.87
C ASP A 79 -14.85 14.06 -8.34
N HIS A 80 -14.56 13.05 -7.52
CA HIS A 80 -14.58 13.14 -6.07
C HIS A 80 -13.23 13.55 -5.49
N GLU A 81 -13.23 14.55 -4.61
CA GLU A 81 -12.09 14.84 -3.74
C GLU A 81 -11.82 13.64 -2.83
N GLU A 82 -10.67 13.00 -3.01
CA GLU A 82 -10.28 11.84 -2.20
C GLU A 82 -9.98 12.26 -0.77
N GLU A 83 -10.54 11.50 0.18
CA GLU A 83 -10.23 11.63 1.59
C GLU A 83 -8.79 11.18 1.89
N GLU A 84 -8.17 11.82 2.88
CA GLU A 84 -6.88 11.41 3.40
C GLU A 84 -6.91 9.94 3.89
N GLY A 85 -5.94 9.16 3.45
CA GLY A 85 -5.80 7.73 3.76
C GLY A 85 -6.59 6.80 2.83
N TYR A 86 -7.29 7.33 1.81
CA TYR A 86 -8.07 6.52 0.87
C TYR A 86 -7.18 5.58 0.05
N PHE A 87 -6.06 6.08 -0.49
CA PHE A 87 -5.13 5.25 -1.26
C PHE A 87 -4.58 4.10 -0.41
N TYR A 88 -4.24 4.35 0.86
CA TYR A 88 -3.79 3.28 1.75
C TYR A 88 -4.87 2.21 1.96
N ARG A 89 -6.13 2.59 2.18
CA ARG A 89 -7.24 1.61 2.30
C ARG A 89 -7.41 0.79 1.02
N TYR A 90 -7.42 1.47 -0.12
CA TYR A 90 -7.49 0.85 -1.45
C TYR A 90 -6.35 -0.15 -1.66
N TYR A 91 -5.13 0.25 -1.31
CA TYR A 91 -3.96 -0.60 -1.45
C TYR A 91 -4.03 -1.84 -0.57
N ILE A 92 -4.41 -1.69 0.70
CA ILE A 92 -4.52 -2.81 1.64
C ILE A 92 -5.52 -3.86 1.15
N TRP A 93 -6.58 -3.46 0.44
CA TRP A 93 -7.50 -4.40 -0.19
C TRP A 93 -6.79 -5.25 -1.26
N TRP A 94 -6.05 -4.62 -2.18
CA TRP A 94 -5.29 -5.33 -3.23
C TRP A 94 -4.17 -6.20 -2.67
N MET A 95 -3.47 -5.71 -1.65
CA MET A 95 -2.43 -6.45 -0.94
C MET A 95 -2.98 -7.78 -0.38
N ARG A 96 -4.19 -7.77 0.20
CA ARG A 96 -4.82 -9.00 0.70
C ARG A 96 -5.04 -10.02 -0.42
N GLN A 97 -5.45 -9.59 -1.61
CA GLN A 97 -5.62 -10.49 -2.76
C GLN A 97 -4.29 -11.14 -3.15
N ALA A 98 -3.21 -10.37 -3.20
CA ALA A 98 -1.87 -10.89 -3.51
C ALA A 98 -1.40 -11.91 -2.45
N VAL A 99 -1.58 -11.60 -1.16
CA VAL A 99 -1.22 -12.51 -0.06
C VAL A 99 -2.04 -13.79 -0.08
N VAL A 100 -3.36 -13.70 -0.32
CA VAL A 100 -4.23 -14.89 -0.42
C VAL A 100 -3.81 -15.77 -1.59
N ALA A 101 -3.60 -15.19 -2.78
CA ALA A 101 -3.15 -15.93 -3.96
C ALA A 101 -1.79 -16.61 -3.75
N PHE A 102 -0.90 -15.99 -2.98
CA PHE A 102 0.41 -16.57 -2.65
C PHE A 102 0.32 -17.71 -1.63
N LEU A 103 -0.55 -17.59 -0.63
CA LEU A 103 -0.72 -18.62 0.41
C LEU A 103 -1.52 -19.83 -0.08
N TYR A 104 -2.49 -19.57 -0.95
CA TYR A 104 -3.41 -20.54 -1.50
C TYR A 104 -3.45 -20.39 -3.03
N PRO A 105 -2.32 -20.61 -3.73
CA PRO A 105 -2.37 -20.77 -5.16
C PRO A 105 -3.27 -21.99 -5.40
N GLU A 106 -4.38 -21.80 -6.11
CA GLU A 106 -5.28 -22.93 -6.40
C GLU A 106 -4.46 -24.10 -7.01
N LYS A 107 -4.85 -25.32 -6.61
CA LYS A 107 -4.36 -26.58 -7.20
C LYS A 107 -4.67 -26.67 -8.69
#